data_AF-A0A5C4R0J1-F1
#
_entry.id   AF-A0A5C4R0J1-F1
#
_cell.length_a   1.000
_cell.length_b   1.000
_cell.length_c   1.000
_cell.angle_alpha   90.00
_cell.angle_beta   90.00
_cell.angle_gamma   90.00
#
_symmetry.space_group_name_H-M   'P 1'
#
loop_
_entity.id
_entity.type
_entity.pdbx_description
1 polymer ?
#
loop_
_entity_poly.entity_id
_entity_poly.type
_entity_poly.pdbx_seq_one_letter_code
_entity_poly.pdbx_strand_id
1 'polypeptide(L)' 'MLKDDPQIGPADLDAYVDDQLTQAQRAQVEAHLSRHPDAAARVMRDLSLRRDLRRALAAPPAPRPLLGAARRLA' A
#
# COMPACT_ATOMS: atom_id res chain seq x y z
N MET A 1 -3.05 -23.30 28.28
CA MET A 1 -2.87 -21.83 28.25
C MET A 1 -2.70 -21.44 26.79
N LEU A 2 -3.77 -20.95 26.18
CA LEU A 2 -3.83 -20.74 24.73
C LEU A 2 -3.15 -19.41 24.41
N LYS A 3 -1.95 -19.54 23.83
CA LYS A 3 -1.14 -18.57 23.06
C LYS A 3 -1.69 -17.14 23.07
N ASP A 4 -0.93 -16.25 23.69
CA ASP A 4 -0.99 -14.82 23.42
C ASP A 4 -0.96 -14.63 21.90
N ASP A 5 -2.12 -14.34 21.29
CA ASP A 5 -2.13 -13.74 19.96
C ASP A 5 -1.23 -12.51 20.07
N PRO A 6 -0.20 -12.35 19.21
CA PRO A 6 0.59 -11.13 19.24
C PRO A 6 -0.40 -9.97 19.15
N GLN A 7 -0.45 -9.16 20.21
CA GLN A 7 -1.43 -8.09 20.34
C GLN A 7 -1.11 -7.05 19.27
N ILE A 8 -1.72 -7.19 18.10
CA ILE A 8 -1.60 -6.25 16.99
C ILE A 8 -2.23 -4.94 17.45
N GLY A 9 -1.37 -3.95 17.65
CA GLY A 9 -1.78 -2.63 18.08
C GLY A 9 -2.19 -1.73 16.91
N PRO A 10 -2.75 -0.54 17.19
CA PRO A 10 -3.04 0.46 16.16
C PRO A 10 -1.80 0.83 15.33
N ALA A 11 -0.64 0.95 15.97
CA ALA A 11 0.62 1.28 15.30
C ALA A 11 1.07 0.21 14.29
N ASP A 12 0.77 -1.07 14.55
CA ASP A 12 1.09 -2.16 13.62
C ASP A 12 0.18 -2.10 12.38
N LEU A 13 -1.09 -1.66 12.56
CA LEU A 13 -2.01 -1.45 11.45
C LEU A 13 -1.58 -0.25 10.59
N ASP A 14 -1.14 0.84 11.21
CA ASP A 14 -0.61 2.01 10.50
C ASP A 14 0.68 1.63 9.73
N ALA A 15 1.58 0.89 10.37
CA ALA A 15 2.79 0.38 9.72
C ALA A 15 2.47 -0.59 8.56
N TYR A 16 1.40 -1.38 8.67
CA TYR A 16 0.90 -2.20 7.57
C TYR A 16 0.40 -1.35 6.39
N VAL A 17 -0.40 -0.32 6.66
CA VAL A 17 -0.91 0.62 5.63
C VAL A 17 0.23 1.34 4.93
N ASP A 18 1.29 1.69 5.66
CA ASP A 18 2.46 2.39 5.13
C ASP A 18 3.48 1.49 4.42
N ASP A 19 3.33 0.16 4.48
CA ASP A 19 4.27 -0.85 3.97
C ASP A 19 5.62 -0.84 4.70
N GLN A 20 5.60 -0.56 6.01
CA GLN A 20 6.77 -0.47 6.90
C GLN A 20 7.03 -1.77 7.68
N LEU A 21 6.23 -2.83 7.46
CA LEU A 21 6.38 -4.11 8.14
C LEU A 21 7.27 -5.08 7.36
N THR A 22 8.02 -5.90 8.10
CA THR A 22 8.67 -7.08 7.53
C THR A 22 7.64 -8.11 7.08
N GLN A 23 8.02 -9.03 6.19
CA GLN A 23 7.12 -10.08 5.70
C GLN A 23 6.52 -10.93 6.84
N ALA A 24 7.30 -11.22 7.88
CA ALA A 24 6.83 -11.98 9.04
C ALA A 24 5.79 -11.20 9.86
N GLN A 25 6.01 -9.90 10.10
CA GLN A 25 5.05 -9.04 10.80
C GLN A 25 3.77 -8.87 9.98
N ARG A 26 3.91 -8.72 8.67
CA ARG A 26 2.79 -8.60 7.74
C ARG A 26 1.86 -9.81 7.79
N ALA A 27 2.43 -11.02 7.83
CA ALA A 27 1.63 -12.25 7.97
C ALA A 27 0.85 -12.31 9.29
N GLN A 28 1.42 -11.78 10.39
CA GLN A 28 0.73 -11.70 11.68
C GLN A 28 -0.43 -10.70 11.64
N VAL A 29 -0.22 -9.53 11.04
CA VAL A 29 -1.28 -8.53 10.85
C VAL A 29 -2.39 -9.09 9.96
N GLU A 30 -2.05 -9.76 8.85
CA GLU A 30 -3.04 -10.38 7.97
C GLU A 30 -3.86 -11.46 8.69
N ALA A 31 -3.22 -12.29 9.53
CA ALA A 31 -3.92 -13.25 10.37
C ALA A 31 -4.84 -12.56 11.39
N HIS A 32 -4.43 -11.43 11.98
CA HIS A 32 -5.28 -10.65 12.87
C HIS A 32 -6.47 -10.02 12.14
N LEU A 33 -6.26 -9.42 10.97
CA LEU A 33 -7.31 -8.83 10.13
C LEU A 33 -8.34 -9.87 9.66
N SER A 34 -7.91 -11.10 9.39
CA SER A 34 -8.82 -12.20 9.03
C SER A 34 -9.84 -12.53 10.13
N ARG A 35 -9.48 -12.27 11.39
CA ARG A 35 -10.33 -12.51 12.57
C ARG A 35 -11.11 -11.27 13.01
N HIS A 36 -10.77 -10.08 12.48
CA HIS A 36 -11.34 -8.79 12.87
C HIS A 36 -11.80 -8.01 11.63
N PRO A 37 -13.01 -8.30 11.09
CA PRO A 37 -13.49 -7.70 9.86
C PRO A 37 -13.63 -6.17 9.94
N ASP A 38 -13.97 -5.63 11.11
CA ASP A 38 -14.07 -4.18 11.32
C ASP A 38 -12.72 -3.47 11.18
N ALA A 39 -11.65 -4.09 11.69
CA ALA A 39 -10.29 -3.59 11.54
C ALA A 39 -9.84 -3.71 10.08
N ALA A 40 -10.14 -4.83 9.41
CA ALA A 40 -9.85 -5.03 8.00
C ALA A 40 -10.51 -3.97 7.12
N ALA A 41 -11.79 -3.65 7.39
CA ALA A 41 -12.51 -2.61 6.67
C ALA A 41 -11.89 -1.21 6.85
N ARG A 42 -11.33 -0.90 8.03
CA ARG A 42 -10.59 0.35 8.27
C ARG A 42 -9.31 0.39 7.43
N VAL A 43 -8.46 -0.64 7.55
CA VAL A 43 -7.21 -0.77 6.78
C VAL A 43 -7.46 -0.66 5.26
N MET A 44 -8.53 -1.30 4.75
CA MET A 44 -8.87 -1.20 3.33
C MET A 44 -9.25 0.22 2.89
N ARG A 45 -9.94 0.99 3.73
CA ARG A 45 -10.23 2.40 3.45
C ARG A 45 -8.96 3.24 3.43
N ASP A 46 -8.07 3.02 4.39
CA ASP A 46 -6.82 3.78 4.49
C ASP A 46 -5.89 3.48 3.31
N LEU A 47 -5.81 2.22 2.89
CA LEU A 47 -5.10 1.82 1.67
C LEU A 47 -5.71 2.45 0.40
N SER A 48 -7.04 2.55 0.31
CA SER A 48 -7.70 3.22 -0.80
C SER A 48 -7.37 4.71 -0.82
N LEU A 49 -7.49 5.39 0.32
CA LEU A 49 -7.18 6.80 0.46
C LEU A 49 -5.71 7.09 0.08
N ARG A 50 -4.77 6.27 0.56
CA ARG A 50 -3.34 6.40 0.19
C ARG A 50 -3.13 6.26 -1.32
N ARG A 51 -3.81 5.31 -1.98
CA ARG A 51 -3.74 5.13 -3.43
C ARG A 51 -4.32 6.33 -4.19
N ASP A 52 -5.45 6.85 -3.74
CA ASP A 52 -6.09 8.02 -4.35
C ASP A 52 -5.22 9.27 -4.21
N LEU A 53 -4.65 9.50 -3.02
CA LEU A 53 -3.69 10.58 -2.79
C LEU A 53 -2.45 10.42 -3.67
N ARG A 54 -1.87 9.22 -3.74
CA ARG A 54 -0.72 8.95 -4.62
C ARG A 54 -1.04 9.24 -6.08
N ARG A 55 -2.26 8.94 -6.53
CA ARG A 55 -2.71 9.24 -7.89
C ARG A 55 -2.91 10.74 -8.11
N ALA A 56 -3.51 11.44 -7.16
CA ALA A 56 -3.73 12.88 -7.23
C ALA A 56 -2.42 13.68 -7.26
N LEU A 57 -1.39 13.18 -6.57
CA LEU A 57 -0.06 13.80 -6.49
C LEU A 57 0.91 13.31 -7.57
N ALA A 58 0.54 12.33 -8.39
CA ALA A 58 1.42 11.82 -9.44
C ALA A 58 1.66 12.89 -10.52
N ALA A 59 2.93 13.10 -10.88
CA ALA A 59 3.29 14.02 -11.96
C ALA A 59 2.68 13.54 -13.30
N PRO A 60 2.28 14.47 -14.18
CA PRO A 60 1.81 14.11 -15.51
C PRO A 60 2.91 13.36 -16.29
N PRO A 61 2.54 12.42 -17.17
CA PRO A 61 3.51 11.66 -17.94
C PRO A 61 4.39 12.60 -18.77
N ALA A 62 5.71 12.37 -18.75
CA ALA A 62 6.64 13.14 -19.55
C ALA A 62 6.29 13.02 -21.05
N PRO A 63 6.38 14.10 -21.83
CA PRO A 63 6.13 14.04 -23.27
C PRO A 63 7.10 13.05 -23.93
N ARG A 64 6.57 12.22 -24.84
CA ARG A 64 7.39 11.25 -25.59
C ARG A 64 8.48 11.98 -26.38
N PRO A 65 9.76 11.56 -26.29
CA PRO A 65 10.82 12.20 -27.05
C PRO A 65 10.59 12.00 -28.56
N LEU A 66 10.59 13.10 -29.32
CA LEU A 66 10.38 13.13 -30.78
C LEU A 66 11.59 12.63 -31.60
N LEU A 67 12.40 11.71 -31.06
CA LEU A 67 13.67 11.27 -31.68
C LEU A 67 13.50 10.39 -32.95
N GLY A 68 12.29 10.27 -33.50
CA GLY A 68 12.02 9.52 -34.73
C GLY A 68 11.67 10.35 -35.96
N ALA A 69 11.42 11.67 -35.82
CA ALA A 69 10.98 12.49 -36.96
C ALA A 69 12.13 12.95 -37.86
N ALA A 70 13.33 13.15 -37.30
CA ALA A 70 14.49 13.63 -38.04
C ALA A 70 15.09 12.61 -39.03
N ARG A 71 14.89 11.30 -38.81
CA ARG A 71 15.44 10.24 -39.69
C ARG A 71 14.68 10.07 -41.02
N ARG A 72 13.57 10.78 -41.24
CA ARG A 72 12.79 10.70 -42.49
C ARG A 72 13.05 11.85 -43.48
N LEU A 73 14.04 12.70 -43.19
CA LEU A 73 14.41 13.86 -44.01
C LEU A 73 15.83 13.79 -44.58
N ALA A 74 16.51 12.64 -44.46
CA ALA A 74 17.84 12.39 -45.02
C ALA A 74 17.77 11.21 -45.98
#